data_AF-A0A3N5YTH3-F1
#
_entry.id   AF-A0A3N5YTH3-F1
#
_cell.length_a   1.000
_cell.length_b   1.000
_cell.length_c   1.000
_cell.angle_alpha   90.00
_cell.angle_beta   90.00
_cell.angle_gamma   90.00
#
_symmetry.space_group_name_H-M   'P 1'
#
loop_
_entity.id
_entity.type
_entity.pdbx_description
1 polymer ?
#
loop_
_entity_poly.entity_id
_entity_poly.type
_entity_poly.pdbx_seq_one_letter_code
_entity_poly.pdbx_strand_id
1 'polypeptide(L)' 'MPELPAAISKAFKTAPRAWTFFQTLSARNRRDFVVWIHTAKRPETRERRIREAIVRLSAKKLGLK' A
#
# COMPACT_ATOMS: atom_id res chain seq x y z
N MET A 1 15.66 -3.63 -8.72
CA MET A 1 14.56 -2.98 -7.97
C MET A 1 13.41 -3.97 -7.96
N PRO A 2 12.91 -4.48 -6.82
CA PRO A 2 11.78 -5.39 -6.87
C PRO A 2 10.65 -4.64 -7.56
N GLU A 3 10.21 -5.21 -8.68
CA GLU A 3 9.08 -4.75 -9.46
C GLU A 3 7.95 -4.35 -8.52
N LEU A 4 7.41 -3.15 -8.71
CA LEU A 4 6.26 -2.67 -7.95
C LEU A 4 5.18 -3.73 -8.14
N PRO A 5 4.85 -4.56 -7.13
CA PRO A 5 4.09 -5.76 -7.41
C PRO A 5 2.76 -5.32 -7.99
N ALA A 6 2.34 -5.93 -9.10
CA ALA A 6 1.11 -5.56 -9.81
C ALA A 6 -0.11 -5.44 -8.88
N ALA A 7 -0.08 -6.15 -7.75
CA ALA A 7 -1.02 -6.04 -6.64
C ALA A 7 -1.17 -4.62 -6.07
N ILE A 8 -0.07 -3.87 -5.92
CA ILE A 8 -0.06 -2.48 -5.48
C ILE A 8 -0.74 -1.59 -6.52
N SER A 9 -0.35 -1.69 -7.79
CA SER A 9 -0.96 -0.90 -8.87
C SER A 9 -2.47 -1.18 -9.00
N LYS A 10 -2.87 -2.45 -8.95
CA LYS A 10 -4.28 -2.87 -9.05
C LYS A 10 -5.12 -2.34 -7.89
N ALA A 11 -4.56 -2.30 -6.69
CA ALA A 11 -5.28 -1.79 -5.54
C ALA A 11 -5.30 -0.25 -5.51
N PHE A 12 -4.26 0.43 -5.99
CA PHE A 12 -4.28 1.89 -6.14
C PHE A 12 -5.24 2.38 -7.23
N LYS A 13 -5.61 1.55 -8.22
CA LYS A 13 -6.67 1.88 -9.18
C LYS A 13 -8.02 2.17 -8.51
N THR A 14 -8.29 1.60 -7.34
CA THR A 14 -9.54 1.87 -6.61
C THR A 14 -9.45 3.08 -5.70
N ALA A 15 -8.26 3.65 -5.48
CA ALA A 15 -8.01 4.76 -4.57
C ALA A 15 -6.92 5.71 -5.10
N PRO A 16 -7.25 6.61 -6.05
CA PRO A 16 -6.29 7.55 -6.63
C PRO A 16 -5.67 8.50 -5.58
N ARG A 17 -6.40 8.83 -4.50
CA ARG A 17 -5.86 9.65 -3.40
C ARG A 17 -4.70 8.97 -2.67
N ALA A 18 -4.85 7.67 -2.42
CA ALA A 18 -3.80 6.86 -1.80
C ALA A 18 -2.59 6.75 -2.73
N TRP A 19 -2.80 6.66 -4.04
CA TRP A 19 -1.74 6.60 -5.04
C TRP A 19 -0.89 7.87 -5.02
N THR A 20 -1.52 9.04 -5.06
CA THR A 20 -0.81 10.33 -4.97
C THR A 20 0.01 10.38 -3.68
N PHE A 21 -0.56 10.00 -2.54
CA PHE A 21 0.17 9.99 -1.27
C PHE A 21 1.34 8.99 -1.29
N PHE A 22 1.14 7.79 -1.83
CA PHE A 22 2.19 6.80 -2.00
C PHE A 22 3.35 7.30 -2.90
N GLN A 23 3.04 8.07 -3.94
CA GLN A 23 4.06 8.70 -4.79
C GLN A 23 4.85 9.77 -4.02
N THR A 24 4.23 10.47 -3.07
CA THR A 24 4.94 11.43 -2.18
C THR A 24 5.83 10.75 -1.14
N LEU A 25 5.65 9.44 -0.87
CA LEU A 25 6.48 8.73 0.10
C LEU A 25 7.94 8.60 -0.36
N SER A 26 8.86 8.73 0.59
CA SER A 26 10.29 8.47 0.40
C SER A 26 10.55 7.02 -0.01
N ALA A 27 11.66 6.77 -0.72
CA ALA A 27 12.05 5.44 -1.19
C ALA A 27 12.13 4.40 -0.06
N ARG A 28 12.50 4.81 1.17
CA ARG A 28 12.50 3.96 2.37
C ARG A 28 11.11 3.43 2.70
N ASN A 29 10.13 4.32 2.80
CA ASN A 29 8.75 3.95 3.13
C ASN A 29 8.15 3.03 2.05
N ARG A 30 8.45 3.30 0.78
CA ARG A 30 8.05 2.41 -0.32
C ARG A 30 8.67 1.02 -0.18
N ARG A 31 9.95 0.92 0.19
CA ARG A 31 10.62 -0.38 0.43
C ARG A 31 10.03 -1.12 1.61
N ASP A 32 9.85 -0.47 2.75
CA ASP A 32 9.20 -1.05 3.94
C ASP A 32 7.83 -1.62 3.58
N PHE A 33 7.06 -0.89 2.77
CA PHE A 33 5.77 -1.33 2.27
C PHE A 33 5.85 -2.60 1.43
N VAL A 34 6.77 -2.61 0.46
CA VAL A 34 6.97 -3.76 -0.42
C VAL A 34 7.40 -4.96 0.40
N VAL A 35 8.34 -4.79 1.35
CA VAL A 35 8.77 -5.85 2.27
C VAL A 35 7.58 -6.36 3.09
N TRP A 36 6.79 -5.48 3.71
CA TRP A 36 5.62 -5.87 4.51
C TRP A 36 4.59 -6.68 3.72
N ILE A 37 4.36 -6.32 2.47
CA ILE A 37 3.48 -7.04 1.53
C ILE A 37 4.13 -8.37 1.13
N HIS A 38 5.44 -8.40 0.90
CA HIS A 38 6.18 -9.59 0.46
C HIS A 38 6.31 -10.63 1.58
N THR A 39 6.44 -10.19 2.83
CA THR A 39 6.44 -11.06 4.03
C THR A 39 5.12 -11.84 4.19
N ALA A 40 4.03 -11.39 3.56
CA ALA A 40 2.80 -12.17 3.51
C ALA A 40 2.94 -13.33 2.51
N LYS A 41 3.08 -14.55 3.05
CA LYS A 41 3.17 -15.81 2.27
C LYS A 41 1.86 -16.18 1.56
N ARG A 42 0.71 -15.79 2.11
CA ARG A 42 -0.61 -16.07 1.53
C ARG A 42 -1.11 -14.91 0.66
N PRO A 43 -1.63 -15.18 -0.55
CA PRO A 43 -2.14 -14.13 -1.44
C PRO A 43 -3.32 -13.36 -0.84
N GLU A 44 -4.26 -14.04 -0.16
CA GLU A 44 -5.36 -13.37 0.56
C GLU A 44 -4.86 -12.38 1.62
N THR A 45 -3.86 -12.77 2.41
CA THR A 45 -3.27 -11.89 3.44
C THR A 45 -2.55 -10.72 2.79
N ARG A 46 -1.90 -10.94 1.65
CA ARG A 46 -1.23 -9.90 0.87
C ARG A 46 -2.24 -8.86 0.37
N GLU A 47 -3.36 -9.30 -0.22
CA GLU A 47 -4.43 -8.41 -0.65
C GLU A 47 -5.06 -7.64 0.51
N ARG A 48 -5.26 -8.31 1.65
CA ARG A 48 -5.80 -7.67 2.86
C ARG A 48 -4.87 -6.58 3.38
N ARG A 49 -3.55 -6.85 3.46
CA ARG A 49 -2.54 -5.85 3.83
C ARG A 49 -2.50 -4.68 2.87
N ILE A 50 -2.59 -4.93 1.57
CA ILE A 50 -2.62 -3.88 0.54
C ILE A 50 -3.87 -3.00 0.70
N ARG A 51 -5.05 -3.59 0.95
CA ARG A 51 -6.27 -2.81 1.22
C ARG A 51 -6.14 -1.98 2.50
N GLU A 52 -5.65 -2.56 3.59
CA GLU A 52 -5.41 -1.82 4.85
C GLU A 52 -4.43 -0.66 4.64
N ALA A 53 -3.36 -0.92 3.90
CA ALA A 53 -2.40 0.08 3.48
C ALA A 53 -3.05 1.24 2.74
N ILE A 54 -3.87 0.94 1.74
CA ILE A 54 -4.56 1.95 0.93
C ILE A 54 -5.58 2.70 1.78
N VAL A 55 -6.31 2.02 2.66
CA VAL A 55 -7.20 2.67 3.62
C VAL A 55 -6.40 3.62 4.51
N ARG A 56 -5.25 3.20 5.04
CA ARG A 56 -4.36 4.07 5.85
C ARG A 56 -3.79 5.25 5.08
N LEU A 57 -3.39 5.06 3.82
CA LEU A 57 -2.82 6.11 2.96
C LEU A 57 -3.89 7.03 2.36
N SER A 58 -5.11 6.52 2.11
CA SER A 58 -6.25 7.27 1.59
C SER A 58 -7.00 8.00 2.68
N ALA A 59 -7.09 7.41 3.87
CA ALA A 59 -7.60 8.05 5.05
C ALA A 59 -6.57 9.07 5.51
N LYS A 60 -6.62 10.25 4.89
CA LYS A 60 -6.00 11.50 5.36
C LYS A 60 -6.62 11.98 6.69
N LYS A 61 -7.12 11.06 7.50
CA LYS A 61 -7.85 11.27 8.73
C LYS A 61 -7.48 10.12 9.66
N LEU A 62 -6.51 10.41 10.51
CA LEU A 62 -6.47 9.86 11.86
C LEU A 62 -7.78 10.30 12.53
N GLY A 63 -8.89 9.64 12.18
CA GLY A 63 -10.13 9.69 12.93
C GLY A 63 -9.99 8.69 14.07
N LEU A 64 -9.00 8.90 14.94
CA LEU A 64 -9.09 8.36 16.29
C LEU A 64 -10.24 9.12 16.94
N LYS A 65 -11.39 8.45 17.05
CA LYS A 65 -12.37 8.74 18.09
C LYS A 65 -12.26 7.62 19.10
#